data_AF-A0A7S0E853-F1
#
_entry.id   AF-A0A7S0E853-F1
#
_cell.length_a   1.000
_cell.length_b   1.000
_cell.length_c   1.000
_cell.angle_alpha   90.00
_cell.angle_beta   90.00
_cell.angle_gamma   90.00
#
_symmetry.space_group_name_H-M   'P 1'
#
loop_
_entity.id
_entity.type
_entity.pdbx_description
1 polymer ?
#
loop_
_entity_poly.entity_id
_entity_poly.type
_entity_poly.pdbx_seq_one_letter_code
_entity_poly.pdbx_strand_id
1 'polypeptide(L)'
;TDAAGRIRAQLPFSTVEVEVLDLASLESVRKFAAAFLARHGTLDALINNAGVSAIPERRETADGIEQILQVNFLGHFLLTSLLMPALRAAAAPRVINVSSRASFLPNAKLTQGETPQLDLQHAGAAYGACQTPVDCPAYSASKMAQLIFTRELQRRLGGESSRVL
;
A
#
# COMPACT_ATOMS: atom_id res chain seq x y z
N THR A 1 1.28 13.50 16.33
CA THR A 1 1.65 14.94 16.27
C THR A 1 3.09 15.20 16.65
N ASP A 2 3.70 14.41 17.54
CA ASP A 2 5.11 14.54 17.93
C ASP A 2 6.13 14.46 16.75
N ALA A 3 6.02 13.47 15.87
CA ALA A 3 6.98 13.31 14.76
C ALA A 3 7.07 14.52 13.81
N ALA A 4 5.92 15.13 13.43
CA ALA A 4 5.91 16.30 12.57
C ALA A 4 6.56 17.52 13.24
N GLY A 5 6.40 17.68 14.56
CA GLY A 5 7.10 18.70 15.33
C GLY A 5 8.62 18.53 15.27
N ARG A 6 9.10 17.28 15.46
CA ARG A 6 10.53 16.95 15.35
C ARG A 6 11.10 17.22 13.95
N ILE A 7 10.36 16.90 12.89
CA ILE A 7 10.80 17.18 11.51
C ILE A 7 10.92 18.69 11.28
N ARG A 8 9.90 19.48 11.66
CA ARG A 8 9.94 20.94 11.50
C ARG A 8 11.09 21.59 12.28
N ALA A 9 11.41 21.06 13.46
CA ALA A 9 12.54 21.53 14.26
C ALA A 9 13.90 21.26 13.59
N GLN A 10 14.04 20.12 12.90
CA GLN A 10 15.28 19.77 12.19
C GLN A 10 15.38 20.41 10.80
N LEU A 11 14.25 20.70 10.16
CA LEU A 11 14.15 21.22 8.79
C LEU A 11 13.25 22.47 8.78
N PRO A 12 13.72 23.61 9.31
CA PRO A 12 12.89 24.79 9.56
C PRO A 12 12.33 25.45 8.29
N PHE A 13 12.92 25.19 7.12
CA PHE A 13 12.48 25.71 5.83
C PHE A 13 11.55 24.75 5.07
N SER A 14 11.25 23.58 5.64
CA SER A 14 10.33 22.61 5.05
C SER A 14 8.90 22.84 5.51
N THR A 15 7.94 22.72 4.58
CA THR A 15 6.52 22.65 4.94
C THR A 15 6.17 21.21 5.27
N VAL A 16 5.60 20.98 6.45
CA VAL A 16 5.12 19.66 6.89
C VAL A 16 3.64 19.77 7.19
N GLU A 17 2.84 19.04 6.44
CA GLU A 17 1.40 18.89 6.68
C GLU A 17 1.13 17.50 7.27
N VAL A 18 0.10 17.40 8.11
CA VAL A 18 -0.34 16.14 8.71
C VAL A 18 -1.82 16.00 8.45
N GLU A 19 -2.20 14.83 7.96
CA GLU A 19 -3.57 14.51 7.58
C GLU A 19 -3.92 13.11 8.05
N VAL A 20 -5.21 12.89 8.27
CA VAL A 20 -5.71 11.58 8.70
C VAL A 20 -5.89 10.68 7.48
N LEU A 21 -5.29 9.50 7.55
CA LEU A 21 -5.44 8.44 6.56
C LEU A 21 -5.44 7.09 7.28
N ASP A 22 -6.60 6.43 7.30
CA ASP A 22 -6.73 5.05 7.73
C ASP A 22 -6.90 4.14 6.51
N LEU A 23 -5.90 3.29 6.26
CA LEU A 23 -5.93 2.33 5.14
C LEU A 23 -6.91 1.17 5.39
N ALA A 24 -7.36 0.96 6.62
CA ALA A 24 -8.41 0.00 6.95
C ALA A 24 -9.83 0.54 6.66
N SER A 25 -9.95 1.74 6.07
CA SER A 25 -11.21 2.32 5.60
C SER A 25 -11.05 2.89 4.19
N LEU A 26 -11.69 2.29 3.19
CA LEU A 26 -11.65 2.81 1.82
C LEU A 26 -12.31 4.20 1.72
N GLU A 27 -13.27 4.51 2.59
CA GLU A 27 -13.84 5.85 2.73
C GLU A 27 -12.79 6.86 3.21
N SER A 28 -11.99 6.51 4.22
CA SER A 28 -10.88 7.37 4.69
C SER A 28 -9.87 7.63 3.58
N VAL A 29 -9.53 6.61 2.77
CA VAL A 29 -8.62 6.78 1.62
C VAL A 29 -9.18 7.78 0.60
N ARG A 30 -10.47 7.68 0.28
CA ARG A 30 -11.14 8.61 -0.65
C ARG A 30 -11.17 10.03 -0.12
N LYS A 31 -11.50 10.21 1.16
CA LYS A 31 -11.51 11.53 1.83
C LYS A 31 -10.14 12.18 1.80
N PHE A 32 -9.10 11.43 2.17
CA PHE A 32 -7.72 11.91 2.11
C PHE A 32 -7.31 12.33 0.70
N ALA A 33 -7.54 11.47 -0.30
CA ALA A 33 -7.15 11.77 -1.67
C ALA A 33 -7.87 12.99 -2.24
N ALA A 34 -9.18 13.13 -1.96
CA ALA A 34 -9.96 14.30 -2.35
C ALA A 34 -9.44 15.59 -1.70
N ALA A 35 -9.15 15.55 -0.39
CA ALA A 35 -8.59 16.70 0.33
C ALA A 35 -7.19 17.07 -0.17
N PHE A 36 -6.35 16.08 -0.47
CA PHE A 36 -5.03 16.30 -1.06
C PHE A 36 -5.14 17.00 -2.42
N LEU A 37 -5.94 16.46 -3.34
CA LEU A 37 -6.09 17.02 -4.69
C LEU A 37 -6.74 18.42 -4.70
N ALA A 38 -7.58 18.74 -3.71
CA ALA A 38 -8.16 20.06 -3.57
C ALA A 38 -7.13 21.13 -3.14
N ARG A 39 -6.05 20.73 -2.46
CA ARG A 39 -5.02 21.65 -1.95
C ARG A 39 -3.73 21.65 -2.76
N HIS A 40 -3.40 20.52 -3.37
CA HIS A 40 -2.12 20.25 -4.00
C HIS A 40 -2.32 19.85 -5.47
N GLY A 41 -1.68 20.57 -6.37
CA GLY A 41 -1.80 20.33 -7.83
C GLY A 41 -0.87 19.26 -8.38
N THR A 42 0.21 18.92 -7.66
CA THR A 42 1.25 17.96 -8.09
C THR A 42 1.67 17.06 -6.94
N LEU A 43 2.13 15.85 -7.27
CA LEU A 43 2.71 14.92 -6.31
C LEU A 43 3.97 14.28 -6.90
N ASP A 44 5.14 14.70 -6.43
CA ASP A 44 6.42 14.22 -6.96
C ASP A 44 6.76 12.81 -6.48
N ALA A 45 6.37 12.46 -5.25
CA ALA A 45 6.65 11.15 -4.68
C ALA A 45 5.52 10.67 -3.76
N LEU A 46 5.06 9.44 -3.98
CA LEU A 46 4.16 8.74 -3.09
C LEU A 46 4.90 7.54 -2.49
N ILE A 47 4.97 7.46 -1.16
CA ILE A 47 5.58 6.35 -0.45
C ILE A 47 4.49 5.57 0.29
N ASN A 48 4.08 4.44 -0.30
CA ASN A 48 3.16 3.48 0.28
C ASN A 48 3.92 2.60 1.30
N ASN A 49 4.17 3.17 2.48
CA ASN A 49 4.96 2.55 3.55
C ASN A 49 4.14 1.80 4.59
N ALA A 50 2.92 2.28 4.90
CA ALA A 50 2.15 1.78 6.03
C ALA A 50 1.85 0.28 5.90
N GLY A 51 1.87 -0.44 7.00
CA GLY A 51 1.54 -1.86 6.96
C GLY A 51 1.41 -2.48 8.34
N VAL A 52 0.62 -3.53 8.39
CA VAL A 52 0.40 -4.37 9.56
C VAL A 52 0.86 -5.80 9.26
N SER A 53 1.26 -6.50 10.30
CA SER A 53 1.75 -7.88 10.26
C SER A 53 1.51 -8.53 11.61
N ALA A 54 1.69 -9.86 11.69
CA ALA A 54 1.62 -10.59 12.96
C ALA A 54 0.30 -10.34 13.71
N ILE A 55 -0.83 -10.42 12.98
CA ILE A 55 -2.17 -10.40 13.54
C ILE A 55 -2.58 -11.86 13.73
N PRO A 56 -2.62 -12.42 14.96
CA PRO A 56 -2.78 -13.86 15.14
C PRO A 56 -4.17 -14.39 14.75
N GLU A 57 -5.17 -13.51 14.74
CA GLU A 57 -6.55 -13.85 14.41
C GLU A 57 -7.01 -13.05 13.21
N ARG A 58 -7.58 -13.74 12.22
CA ARG A 58 -8.17 -13.08 11.05
C ARG A 58 -9.24 -12.09 11.49
N ARG A 59 -9.14 -10.86 11.01
CA ARG A 59 -10.11 -9.79 11.22
C ARG A 59 -10.51 -9.19 9.89
N GLU A 60 -11.74 -8.69 9.84
CA GLU A 60 -12.22 -7.90 8.72
C GLU A 60 -12.23 -6.42 9.11
N THR A 61 -11.90 -5.58 8.14
CA THR A 61 -12.11 -4.15 8.22
C THR A 61 -13.60 -3.82 8.16
N ALA A 62 -13.95 -2.54 8.35
CA ALA A 62 -15.32 -2.05 8.12
C ALA A 62 -15.80 -2.25 6.67
N ASP A 63 -14.88 -2.46 5.72
CA ASP A 63 -15.20 -2.73 4.31
C ASP A 63 -15.39 -4.24 4.02
N GLY A 64 -15.34 -5.12 5.02
CA GLY A 64 -15.55 -6.57 4.87
C GLY A 64 -14.38 -7.31 4.22
N ILE A 65 -13.16 -6.74 4.33
CA ILE A 65 -11.94 -7.31 3.72
C ILE A 65 -10.99 -7.72 4.82
N GLU A 66 -10.25 -8.81 4.60
CA GLU A 66 -9.16 -9.21 5.50
C GLU A 66 -8.21 -8.02 5.77
N GLN A 67 -7.94 -7.77 7.06
CA GLN A 67 -7.29 -6.56 7.54
C GLN A 67 -5.88 -6.35 6.96
N ILE A 68 -5.05 -7.39 6.90
CA ILE A 68 -3.67 -7.30 6.39
C ILE A 68 -3.69 -6.98 4.89
N LEU A 69 -4.52 -7.67 4.11
CA LEU A 69 -4.75 -7.41 2.69
C LEU A 69 -5.15 -5.96 2.46
N GLN A 70 -6.17 -5.49 3.17
CA GLN A 70 -6.68 -4.16 2.91
C GLN A 70 -5.66 -3.09 3.27
N VAL A 71 -5.08 -3.13 4.47
CA VAL A 71 -4.13 -2.12 4.93
C VAL A 71 -2.86 -2.12 4.07
N ASN A 72 -2.28 -3.29 3.83
CA ASN A 72 -0.98 -3.36 3.16
C ASN A 72 -1.09 -3.15 1.66
N PHE A 73 -2.19 -3.56 1.03
CA PHE A 73 -2.31 -3.56 -0.43
C PHE A 73 -3.48 -2.74 -0.95
N LEU A 74 -4.74 -3.07 -0.65
CA LEU A 74 -5.88 -2.44 -1.33
C LEU A 74 -6.02 -0.95 -1.02
N GLY A 75 -5.78 -0.55 0.23
CA GLY A 75 -5.78 0.86 0.62
C GLY A 75 -4.73 1.66 -0.14
N HIS A 76 -3.52 1.13 -0.26
CA HIS A 76 -2.45 1.74 -1.06
C HIS A 76 -2.76 1.75 -2.56
N PHE A 77 -3.28 0.65 -3.10
CA PHE A 77 -3.69 0.56 -4.50
C PHE A 77 -4.73 1.63 -4.84
N LEU A 78 -5.76 1.77 -3.99
CA LEU A 78 -6.78 2.79 -4.15
C LEU A 78 -6.19 4.20 -4.02
N LEU A 79 -5.36 4.45 -3.00
CA LEU A 79 -4.71 5.74 -2.79
C LEU A 79 -3.88 6.17 -4.00
N THR A 80 -3.00 5.28 -4.49
CA THR A 80 -2.20 5.53 -5.69
C THR A 80 -3.11 5.80 -6.88
N SER A 81 -4.15 4.99 -7.09
CA SER A 81 -5.09 5.17 -8.22
C SER A 81 -5.79 6.53 -8.18
N LEU A 82 -6.25 6.98 -7.00
CA LEU A 82 -6.94 8.26 -6.84
C LEU A 82 -5.98 9.46 -7.00
N LEU A 83 -4.71 9.33 -6.61
CA LEU A 83 -3.70 10.39 -6.71
C LEU A 83 -3.00 10.43 -8.07
N MET A 84 -3.37 9.57 -9.03
CA MET A 84 -2.80 9.57 -10.39
C MET A 84 -2.84 10.91 -11.12
N PRO A 85 -3.90 11.74 -11.00
CA PRO A 85 -3.90 13.06 -11.63
C PRO A 85 -2.73 13.94 -11.17
N ALA A 86 -2.48 14.02 -9.85
CA ALA A 86 -1.38 14.82 -9.30
C ALA A 86 -0.01 14.21 -9.60
N LEU A 87 0.11 12.88 -9.58
CA LEU A 87 1.34 12.18 -9.96
C LEU A 87 1.68 12.43 -11.43
N ARG A 88 0.71 12.36 -12.35
CA ARG A 88 0.93 12.65 -13.78
C ARG A 88 1.29 14.11 -14.06
N ALA A 89 0.87 15.04 -13.20
CA ALA A 89 1.20 16.46 -13.31
C ALA A 89 2.64 16.79 -12.86
N ALA A 90 3.28 15.92 -12.08
CA ALA A 90 4.65 16.11 -11.62
C ALA A 90 5.67 15.92 -12.75
N ALA A 91 6.83 16.59 -12.64
CA ALA A 91 7.86 16.52 -13.68
C ALA A 91 8.54 15.15 -13.76
N ALA A 92 8.72 14.47 -12.63
CA ALA A 92 9.36 13.15 -12.53
C ALA A 92 8.76 12.33 -11.35
N PRO A 93 7.47 11.97 -11.43
CA PRO A 93 6.77 11.29 -10.34
C PRO A 93 7.39 9.95 -9.96
N ARG A 94 7.29 9.61 -8.68
CA ARG A 94 7.71 8.31 -8.14
C ARG A 94 6.64 7.67 -7.27
N VAL A 95 6.43 6.36 -7.44
CA VAL A 95 5.55 5.58 -6.55
C VAL A 95 6.33 4.43 -5.93
N ILE A 96 6.55 4.51 -4.63
CA ILE A 96 7.38 3.57 -3.89
C ILE A 96 6.48 2.71 -2.99
N ASN A 97 6.38 1.41 -3.29
CA ASN A 97 5.68 0.44 -2.46
C ASN A 97 6.70 -0.29 -1.55
N VAL A 98 6.58 -0.11 -0.23
CA VAL A 98 7.50 -0.74 0.73
C VAL A 98 7.09 -2.20 1.00
N SER A 99 7.78 -3.11 0.32
CA SER A 99 7.58 -4.56 0.45
C SER A 99 8.44 -5.18 1.57
N SER A 100 8.57 -6.50 1.58
CA SER A 100 9.36 -7.27 2.55
C SER A 100 10.00 -8.48 1.90
N ARG A 101 11.07 -9.01 2.51
CA ARG A 101 11.62 -10.33 2.19
C ARG A 101 10.60 -11.45 2.37
N ALA A 102 9.58 -11.25 3.23
CA ALA A 102 8.47 -12.18 3.42
C ALA A 102 7.74 -12.52 2.10
N SER A 103 7.74 -11.61 1.13
CA SER A 103 7.15 -11.85 -0.20
C SER A 103 7.76 -13.04 -0.93
N PHE A 104 9.03 -13.38 -0.64
CA PHE A 104 9.74 -14.47 -1.29
C PHE A 104 9.68 -15.78 -0.48
N LEU A 105 8.97 -15.81 0.64
CA LEU A 105 8.81 -17.01 1.44
C LEU A 105 7.85 -17.99 0.75
N PRO A 106 8.01 -19.31 0.97
CA PRO A 106 7.14 -20.32 0.35
C PRO A 106 5.65 -20.18 0.71
N ASN A 107 5.34 -19.46 1.80
CA ASN A 107 3.98 -19.20 2.26
C ASN A 107 3.31 -17.99 1.59
N ALA A 108 4.02 -17.24 0.72
CA ALA A 108 3.44 -16.17 -0.10
C ALA A 108 2.60 -16.73 -1.28
N LYS A 109 1.98 -17.91 -1.11
CA LYS A 109 1.59 -18.83 -2.18
C LYS A 109 0.85 -18.13 -3.32
N LEU A 110 1.52 -18.03 -4.46
CA LEU A 110 0.88 -18.14 -5.76
C LEU A 110 0.59 -19.63 -5.93
N THR A 111 -0.65 -20.06 -5.76
CA THR A 111 -0.98 -21.48 -5.92
C THR A 111 -0.63 -21.93 -7.34
N GLN A 112 0.16 -22.99 -7.47
CA GLN A 112 0.44 -23.60 -8.76
C GLN A 112 -0.84 -24.30 -9.26
N GLY A 113 -1.40 -23.73 -10.33
CA GLY A 113 -2.45 -24.25 -11.18
C GLY A 113 -2.38 -23.50 -12.53
N GLU A 114 -3.24 -23.83 -13.50
CA GLU A 114 -3.24 -23.21 -14.84
C GLU A 114 -3.41 -21.67 -14.83
N THR A 115 -3.80 -21.11 -13.68
CA THR A 115 -3.71 -19.68 -13.35
C THR A 115 -3.10 -19.51 -11.95
N PRO A 116 -2.02 -18.72 -11.78
CA PRO A 116 -1.52 -18.36 -10.47
C PRO A 116 -2.61 -17.59 -9.70
N GLN A 117 -3.20 -18.19 -8.67
CA GLN A 117 -4.10 -17.48 -7.77
C GLN A 117 -3.33 -17.06 -6.53
N LEU A 118 -3.27 -15.75 -6.32
CA LEU A 118 -2.90 -15.16 -5.04
C LEU A 118 -4.20 -15.13 -4.21
N ASP A 119 -4.38 -16.10 -3.31
CA ASP A 119 -5.43 -15.98 -2.30
C ASP A 119 -5.05 -14.81 -1.41
N LEU A 120 -5.78 -13.71 -1.53
CA LEU A 120 -5.52 -12.51 -0.76
C LEU A 120 -6.40 -12.43 0.49
N GLN A 121 -7.53 -13.13 0.51
CA GLN A 121 -8.54 -13.03 1.56
C GLN A 121 -8.34 -14.04 2.69
N HIS A 122 -7.39 -14.98 2.54
CA HIS A 122 -6.89 -15.96 3.52
C HIS A 122 -7.89 -16.28 4.63
N ALA A 123 -8.57 -17.43 4.55
CA ALA A 123 -9.55 -17.84 5.54
C ALA A 123 -9.20 -19.16 6.22
N GLY A 124 -9.71 -19.37 7.44
CA GLY A 124 -9.55 -20.62 8.19
C GLY A 124 -8.09 -21.05 8.33
N ALA A 125 -7.79 -22.31 8.04
CA ALA A 125 -6.42 -22.85 8.12
C ALA A 125 -5.41 -22.15 7.17
N ALA A 126 -5.87 -21.49 6.11
CA ALA A 126 -5.00 -20.76 5.18
C ALA A 126 -4.45 -19.47 5.80
N TYR A 127 -5.17 -18.86 6.74
CA TYR A 127 -4.67 -17.69 7.48
C TYR A 127 -3.37 -17.99 8.25
N GLY A 128 -3.23 -19.24 8.71
CA GLY A 128 -2.05 -19.72 9.45
C GLY A 128 -1.98 -19.15 10.87
N ALA A 129 -0.87 -19.41 11.55
CA ALA A 129 -0.65 -18.95 12.92
C ALA A 129 -0.47 -17.42 13.03
N CYS A 130 0.05 -16.79 11.96
CA CYS A 130 0.33 -15.34 11.83
C CYS A 130 0.79 -14.66 13.15
N GLN A 131 1.75 -15.27 13.85
CA GLN A 131 2.31 -14.74 15.09
C GLN A 131 3.50 -13.82 14.82
N THR A 132 4.15 -13.99 13.68
CA THR A 132 5.29 -13.19 13.23
C THR A 132 5.14 -12.85 11.74
N PRO A 133 5.89 -11.86 11.22
CA PRO A 133 5.85 -11.57 9.79
C PRO A 133 6.30 -12.75 8.91
N VAL A 134 7.07 -13.71 9.43
CA VAL A 134 7.61 -14.82 8.63
C VAL A 134 6.68 -16.03 8.58
N ASP A 135 5.87 -16.24 9.62
CA ASP A 135 4.91 -17.35 9.70
C ASP A 135 3.48 -16.97 9.28
N CYS A 136 3.31 -15.78 8.69
CA CYS A 136 2.03 -15.22 8.31
C CYS A 136 1.81 -15.23 6.78
N PRO A 137 1.10 -16.24 6.22
CA PRO A 137 0.76 -16.30 4.79
C PRO A 137 0.09 -15.02 4.27
N ALA A 138 -0.90 -14.48 5.01
CA ALA A 138 -1.61 -13.25 4.65
C ALA A 138 -0.66 -12.05 4.48
N TYR A 139 0.31 -11.91 5.40
CA TYR A 139 1.33 -10.89 5.29
C TYR A 139 2.24 -11.10 4.08
N SER A 140 2.80 -12.30 3.93
CA SER A 140 3.67 -12.65 2.80
C SER A 140 2.98 -12.41 1.44
N ALA A 141 1.73 -12.82 1.30
CA ALA A 141 0.92 -12.59 0.11
C ALA A 141 0.63 -11.10 -0.13
N SER A 142 0.31 -10.32 0.92
CA SER A 142 0.11 -8.87 0.79
C SER A 142 1.37 -8.16 0.28
N LYS A 143 2.55 -8.60 0.72
CA LYS A 143 3.85 -8.04 0.29
C LYS A 143 4.25 -8.49 -1.11
N MET A 144 3.87 -9.70 -1.52
CA MET A 144 3.94 -10.15 -2.92
C MET A 144 3.00 -9.33 -3.82
N ALA A 145 1.78 -9.04 -3.39
CA ALA A 145 0.85 -8.19 -4.14
C ALA A 145 1.43 -6.79 -4.41
N GLN A 146 2.13 -6.20 -3.44
CA GLN A 146 2.85 -4.94 -3.64
C GLN A 146 3.93 -5.04 -4.72
N LEU A 147 4.70 -6.15 -4.80
CA LEU A 147 5.71 -6.34 -5.85
C LEU A 147 5.08 -6.49 -7.24
N ILE A 148 3.99 -7.28 -7.32
CA ILE A 148 3.22 -7.45 -8.56
C ILE A 148 2.66 -6.10 -9.00
N PHE A 149 2.07 -5.34 -8.08
CA PHE A 149 1.53 -4.02 -8.36
C PHE A 149 2.59 -3.03 -8.81
N THR A 150 3.77 -2.98 -8.19
CA THR A 150 4.87 -2.15 -8.67
C THR A 150 5.24 -2.48 -10.12
N ARG A 151 5.37 -3.77 -10.46
CA ARG A 151 5.67 -4.21 -11.83
C ARG A 151 4.56 -3.85 -12.81
N GLU A 152 3.31 -4.06 -12.42
CA GLU A 152 2.15 -3.78 -13.26
C GLU A 152 1.92 -2.27 -13.45
N LEU A 153 2.14 -1.47 -12.41
CA LEU A 153 2.11 -0.02 -12.48
C LEU A 153 3.17 0.46 -13.47
N GLN A 154 4.41 -0.03 -13.34
CA GLN A 154 5.49 0.29 -14.27
C GLN A 154 5.14 -0.14 -15.71
N ARG A 155 4.63 -1.36 -15.91
CA ARG A 155 4.28 -1.87 -17.25
C ARG A 155 3.18 -1.05 -17.91
N ARG A 156 2.13 -0.70 -17.16
CA ARG A 156 0.98 0.06 -17.67
C ARG A 156 1.34 1.52 -17.94
N LEU A 157 2.19 2.11 -17.12
CA LEU A 157 2.61 3.49 -17.29
C LEU A 157 3.74 3.61 -18.31
N GLY A 158 4.68 2.66 -18.37
CA GLY A 158 5.78 2.65 -19.34
C GLY A 158 5.40 2.27 -20.78
N GLY A 159 4.18 1.77 -21.00
CA GLY A 159 3.60 1.64 -22.36
C GLY A 159 3.12 2.98 -22.94
N GLU A 160 2.91 3.98 -22.08
CA GLU A 160 2.86 5.39 -22.44
C GLU A 160 4.27 5.96 -22.18
N SER A 161 4.67 7.08 -22.75
CA SER A 161 5.93 7.76 -22.36
C SER A 161 5.84 8.37 -20.94
N SER A 162 5.36 7.61 -19.97
CA SER A 162 5.05 8.05 -18.61
C SER A 162 6.31 8.12 -17.76
N ARG A 163 6.37 9.18 -16.94
CA ARG A 163 7.49 9.51 -16.07
C ARG A 163 7.37 8.93 -14.66
N VAL A 164 6.32 8.14 -14.40
CA VAL A 164 6.02 7.52 -13.10
C VAL A 164 6.81 6.22 -12.98
N LEU A 165 7.80 6.21 -12.07
CA LEU A 165 8.67 5.06 -11.75
C LEU A 165 8.54 4.66 -10.28
#